data_AF-A0A0C9TFH2-F1
#
_entry.id   AF-A0A0C9TFH2-F1
#
_cell.length_a   1.000
_cell.length_b   1.000
_cell.length_c   1.000
_cell.angle_alpha   90.00
_cell.angle_beta   90.00
_cell.angle_gamma   90.00
#
_symmetry.space_group_name_H-M   'P 1'
#
loop_
_entity.id
_entity.type
_entity.pdbx_description
1 polymer ?
#
loop_
_entity_poly.entity_id
_entity_poly.type
_entity_poly.pdbx_seq_one_letter_code
_entity_poly.pdbx_strand_id
1 'polypeptide(L)'
;MFRIIPYKTNRIIEYGIYMRNQEQEVEPAIFRIQGYITDMDLPPVNMDQRATNNNVTWMKQHFQITGLGTAAFSRAVLVIRAIQELVTREVNTGNIEDWQPSSYDTYPAIDFASPYFVRGSSAADMSFANSIDPEGTLAAKAVKHKVVRNPNVLEQFYEQGIKDMEGSRKTTYAEISPSRVRKGHLIDITMEFKMVLTYGQIWKVILVPKAMAVLKKTFDNAYVKWRIEDTKMKPTKHYQTIASKRKNMYAEEDDLAGESAGRYQKVSQGGHVREDPGQSMEGVSEH
;
A
#
# COMPACT_ATOMS: atom_id res chain seq x y z
N MET A 1 11.97 -26.53 16.80
CA MET A 1 11.13 -27.46 15.99
C MET A 1 9.76 -26.81 15.85
N PHE A 2 9.26 -26.68 14.62
CA PHE A 2 7.92 -26.12 14.37
C PHE A 2 6.84 -27.14 14.72
N ARG A 3 5.65 -26.65 15.06
CA ARG A 3 4.45 -27.45 15.28
C ARG A 3 3.28 -26.81 14.55
N ILE A 4 2.47 -27.62 13.90
CA ILE A 4 1.24 -27.16 13.27
C ILE A 4 0.09 -27.45 14.23
N ILE A 5 -0.63 -26.40 14.62
CA ILE A 5 -1.66 -26.49 15.65
C ILE A 5 -3.00 -26.04 15.06
N PRO A 6 -4.05 -26.89 15.13
CA PRO A 6 -5.40 -26.50 14.75
C PRO A 6 -6.00 -25.57 15.82
N TYR A 7 -6.71 -24.54 15.38
CA TYR A 7 -7.61 -23.78 16.24
C TYR A 7 -8.86 -23.36 15.46
N LYS A 8 -9.96 -23.12 16.19
CA LYS A 8 -11.26 -22.82 15.59
C LYS A 8 -11.60 -21.35 15.79
N THR A 9 -11.60 -20.58 14.71
CA THR A 9 -12.02 -19.16 14.71
C THR A 9 -13.35 -19.04 14.00
N ASN A 10 -14.41 -18.55 14.66
CA ASN A 10 -15.70 -18.23 14.02
C ASN A 10 -16.23 -19.34 13.08
N ARG A 11 -16.14 -20.61 13.51
CA ARG A 11 -16.54 -21.83 12.77
C ARG A 11 -15.64 -22.26 11.62
N ILE A 12 -14.55 -21.55 11.33
CA ILE A 12 -13.51 -21.94 10.38
C ILE A 12 -12.43 -22.71 11.13
N ILE A 13 -11.97 -23.82 10.55
CA ILE A 13 -10.80 -24.55 11.03
C ILE A 13 -9.58 -23.86 10.41
N GLU A 14 -8.68 -23.39 11.28
CA GLU A 14 -7.42 -22.78 10.89
C GLU A 14 -6.28 -23.58 11.49
N TYR A 15 -5.17 -23.68 10.76
CA TYR A 15 -3.92 -24.20 11.28
C TYR A 15 -2.88 -23.09 11.26
N GLY A 16 -2.24 -22.85 12.40
CA GLY A 16 -1.09 -21.96 12.50
C GLY A 16 0.21 -22.75 12.60
N ILE A 17 1.30 -22.15 12.15
CA ILE A 17 2.65 -22.65 12.42
C ILE A 17 3.13 -22.00 13.72
N TYR A 18 3.53 -22.82 14.68
CA TYR A 18 4.00 -22.40 15.99
C TYR A 18 5.43 -22.88 16.22
N MET A 19 6.17 -22.14 17.03
CA MET A 19 7.49 -22.52 17.51
C MET A 19 7.52 -22.42 19.05
N ARG A 20 8.46 -23.12 19.66
CA ARG A 20 8.73 -22.95 21.09
C ARG A 20 9.75 -21.83 21.27
N ASN A 21 9.44 -20.89 22.14
CA ASN A 21 10.38 -19.85 22.55
C ASN A 21 11.43 -20.42 23.53
N GLN A 22 12.34 -19.56 24.01
CA GLN A 22 13.40 -19.96 24.95
C GLN A 22 12.85 -20.46 26.29
N GLU A 23 11.65 -20.03 26.66
CA GLU A 23 10.92 -20.39 27.89
C GLU A 23 10.02 -21.63 27.67
N GLN A 24 10.15 -22.30 26.52
CA GLN A 24 9.37 -23.46 26.08
C GLN A 24 7.88 -23.20 25.84
N GLU A 25 7.44 -21.95 25.91
CA GLU A 25 6.08 -21.54 25.56
C GLU A 25 5.88 -21.60 24.04
N VAL A 26 4.65 -21.89 23.63
CA VAL A 26 4.29 -22.05 22.22
C VAL A 26 3.80 -20.71 21.68
N GLU A 27 4.54 -20.15 20.74
CA GLU A 27 4.20 -18.87 20.09
C GLU A 27 4.06 -19.03 18.57
N PRO A 28 3.26 -18.19 17.89
CA PRO A 28 3.19 -18.19 16.44
C PRO A 28 4.58 -17.98 15.81
N ALA A 29 4.90 -18.77 14.79
CA ALA A 29 6.14 -18.60 14.05
C ALA A 29 6.06 -17.33 13.19
N ILE A 30 6.98 -16.40 13.43
CA ILE A 30 7.05 -15.10 12.78
C ILE A 30 8.12 -15.10 11.69
N PHE A 31 7.72 -14.66 10.49
CA PHE A 31 8.58 -14.58 9.30
C PHE A 31 8.72 -13.13 8.86
N ARG A 32 9.84 -12.83 8.18
CA ARG A 32 10.12 -11.48 7.65
C ARG A 32 10.46 -11.53 6.18
N ILE A 33 9.97 -10.54 5.44
CA ILE A 33 10.27 -10.36 4.02
C ILE A 33 10.41 -8.88 3.68
N GLN A 34 11.43 -8.56 2.90
CA GLN A 34 11.66 -7.20 2.39
C GLN A 34 11.26 -7.10 0.93
N GLY A 35 10.61 -6.01 0.55
CA GLY A 35 10.20 -5.76 -0.83
C GLY A 35 9.76 -4.32 -1.07
N TYR A 36 9.68 -3.95 -2.34
CA TYR A 36 9.16 -2.65 -2.77
C TYR A 36 7.65 -2.72 -2.92
N ILE A 37 6.93 -1.72 -2.42
CA ILE A 37 5.49 -1.60 -2.62
C ILE A 37 5.20 -1.24 -4.08
N THR A 38 4.37 -2.02 -4.74
CA THR A 38 3.96 -1.81 -6.14
C THR A 38 2.51 -1.36 -6.25
N ASP A 39 1.66 -1.93 -5.41
CA ASP A 39 0.27 -1.52 -5.27
C ASP A 39 -0.16 -1.47 -3.80
N MET A 40 -1.11 -0.59 -3.48
CA MET A 40 -1.60 -0.44 -2.11
C MET A 40 -2.95 0.26 -2.02
N ASP A 41 -3.75 -0.24 -1.09
CA ASP A 41 -4.95 0.36 -0.54
C ASP A 41 -4.88 0.23 1.00
N LEU A 42 -4.11 1.14 1.61
CA LEU A 42 -3.87 1.19 3.05
C LEU A 42 -4.69 2.31 3.71
N PRO A 43 -4.94 2.22 5.03
CA PRO A 43 -5.61 3.28 5.77
C PRO A 43 -4.83 4.62 5.78
N PRO A 44 -5.40 5.72 6.29
CA PRO A 44 -6.72 5.85 6.90
C PRO A 44 -7.85 5.63 5.91
N VAL A 45 -8.96 5.08 6.40
CA VAL A 45 -10.15 4.84 5.60
C VAL A 45 -10.98 6.12 5.52
N ASN A 46 -10.72 6.98 4.53
CA ASN A 46 -11.49 8.21 4.32
C ASN A 46 -12.71 7.96 3.41
N MET A 47 -13.88 8.48 3.79
CA MET A 47 -15.18 8.11 3.21
C MET A 47 -15.37 8.50 1.74
N ASP A 48 -14.74 9.56 1.23
CA ASP A 48 -15.09 10.12 -0.10
C ASP A 48 -14.94 9.11 -1.26
N GLN A 49 -14.03 8.14 -1.14
CA GLN A 49 -13.82 7.11 -2.17
C GLN A 49 -14.49 5.76 -1.86
N ARG A 50 -14.87 5.50 -0.60
CA ARG A 50 -15.37 4.20 -0.13
C ARG A 50 -16.86 4.22 0.27
N ALA A 51 -17.50 5.39 0.25
CA ALA A 51 -18.93 5.57 0.55
C ALA A 51 -19.87 4.88 -0.46
N THR A 52 -19.45 4.68 -1.69
CA THR A 52 -20.27 4.03 -2.73
C THR A 52 -20.35 2.51 -2.57
N ASN A 53 -19.39 1.91 -1.86
CA ASN A 53 -19.36 0.46 -1.68
C ASN A 53 -20.14 0.07 -0.42
N ASN A 54 -21.43 -0.21 -0.60
CA ASN A 54 -22.33 -0.68 0.45
C ASN A 54 -21.99 -2.10 0.95
N ASN A 55 -21.11 -2.82 0.25
CA ASN A 55 -20.75 -4.16 0.66
C ASN A 55 -19.52 -4.18 1.58
N VAL A 56 -19.79 -4.08 2.88
CA VAL A 56 -18.79 -4.14 3.95
C VAL A 56 -17.93 -5.41 3.88
N THR A 57 -18.43 -6.50 3.30
CA THR A 57 -17.66 -7.75 3.14
C THR A 57 -16.54 -7.69 2.10
N TRP A 58 -16.56 -6.70 1.21
CA TRP A 58 -15.49 -6.48 0.22
C TRP A 58 -14.47 -5.44 0.65
N MET A 59 -14.71 -4.75 1.78
CA MET A 59 -13.75 -3.80 2.32
C MET A 59 -12.55 -4.57 2.89
N LYS A 60 -11.39 -4.35 2.29
CA LYS A 60 -10.13 -4.97 2.69
C LYS A 60 -9.00 -3.97 2.62
N GLN A 61 -8.02 -4.15 3.48
CA GLN A 61 -6.70 -3.59 3.33
C GLN A 61 -5.94 -4.42 2.31
N HIS A 62 -5.25 -3.78 1.38
CA HIS A 62 -4.47 -4.46 0.36
C HIS A 62 -3.10 -3.79 0.18
N PHE A 63 -2.07 -4.58 -0.04
CA PHE A 63 -0.81 -4.10 -0.60
C PHE A 63 -0.06 -5.24 -1.28
N GLN A 64 0.71 -4.88 -2.30
CA GLN A 64 1.54 -5.80 -3.08
C GLN A 64 3.01 -5.40 -2.93
N ILE A 65 3.86 -6.40 -2.76
CA ILE A 65 5.32 -6.22 -2.78
C ILE A 65 5.97 -7.04 -3.86
N THR A 66 7.11 -6.56 -4.35
CA THR A 66 8.03 -7.33 -5.19
C THR A 66 9.48 -7.05 -4.81
N GLY A 67 10.36 -8.02 -5.09
CA GLY A 67 11.79 -7.85 -4.95
C GLY A 67 12.48 -7.27 -6.19
N LEU A 68 11.76 -6.99 -7.28
CA LEU A 68 12.32 -6.51 -8.55
C LEU A 68 13.54 -7.34 -9.03
N GLY A 69 13.44 -8.67 -8.91
CA GLY A 69 14.49 -9.59 -9.35
C GLY A 69 15.61 -9.82 -8.35
N THR A 70 15.51 -9.30 -7.12
CA THR A 70 16.50 -9.62 -6.08
C THR A 70 16.49 -11.12 -5.72
N ALA A 71 17.69 -11.67 -5.51
CA ALA A 71 17.84 -13.07 -5.12
C ALA A 71 17.22 -13.37 -3.75
N ALA A 72 17.27 -12.41 -2.82
CA ALA A 72 16.67 -12.56 -1.49
C ALA A 72 15.15 -12.75 -1.57
N PHE A 73 14.45 -11.92 -2.34
CA PHE A 73 13.01 -12.04 -2.52
C PHE A 73 12.62 -13.31 -3.29
N SER A 74 13.38 -13.64 -4.35
CA SER A 74 13.16 -14.87 -5.11
C SER A 74 13.28 -16.12 -4.22
N ARG A 75 14.27 -16.15 -3.32
CA ARG A 75 14.37 -17.20 -2.30
C ARG A 75 13.19 -17.20 -1.34
N ALA A 76 12.71 -16.03 -0.91
CA ALA A 76 11.54 -15.95 -0.03
C ALA A 76 10.28 -16.54 -0.68
N VAL A 77 10.06 -16.31 -1.98
CA VAL A 77 8.96 -16.93 -2.75
C VAL A 77 9.08 -18.46 -2.76
N LEU A 78 10.29 -19.00 -2.92
CA LEU A 78 10.52 -20.45 -2.84
C LEU A 78 10.29 -20.99 -1.43
N VAL A 79 10.69 -20.25 -0.40
CA VAL A 79 10.47 -20.63 1.01
C VAL A 79 8.97 -20.65 1.34
N ILE A 80 8.18 -19.70 0.84
CA ILE A 80 6.72 -19.71 1.01
C ILE A 80 6.11 -21.00 0.45
N ARG A 81 6.53 -21.43 -0.75
CA ARG A 81 6.08 -22.71 -1.33
C ARG A 81 6.54 -23.92 -0.50
N ALA A 82 7.78 -23.91 -0.01
CA ALA A 82 8.29 -24.98 0.84
C ALA A 82 7.50 -25.07 2.18
N ILE A 83 7.10 -23.94 2.74
CA ILE A 83 6.25 -23.88 3.93
C ILE A 83 4.86 -24.46 3.63
N GLN A 84 4.25 -24.10 2.49
CA GLN A 84 2.96 -24.68 2.10
C GLN A 84 3.04 -26.21 2.00
N GLU A 85 4.08 -26.75 1.37
CA GLU A 85 4.29 -28.19 1.25
C GLU A 85 4.44 -28.85 2.62
N LEU A 86 5.20 -28.23 3.53
CA LEU A 86 5.36 -28.71 4.90
C LEU A 86 4.02 -28.76 5.63
N VAL A 87 3.23 -27.68 5.54
CA VAL A 87 1.93 -27.61 6.23
C VAL A 87 0.94 -28.61 5.66
N THR A 88 0.90 -28.74 4.34
CA THR A 88 0.06 -29.70 3.61
C THR A 88 0.32 -31.14 4.02
N ARG A 89 1.60 -31.52 4.21
CA ARG A 89 1.97 -32.89 4.63
C ARG A 89 1.49 -33.24 6.04
N GLU A 90 1.52 -32.29 6.97
CA GLU A 90 1.05 -32.54 8.35
C GLU A 90 -0.48 -32.52 8.44
N VAL A 91 -1.10 -31.63 7.67
CA VAL A 91 -2.55 -31.44 7.65
C VAL A 91 -3.12 -32.38 6.57
N ASN A 92 -3.24 -33.68 6.90
CA ASN A 92 -3.79 -34.74 6.02
C ASN A 92 -5.23 -34.41 5.57
N THR A 93 -5.34 -33.53 4.58
CA THR A 93 -6.58 -32.90 4.14
C THR A 93 -6.68 -33.00 2.63
N GLY A 94 -7.92 -33.05 2.12
CA GLY A 94 -8.21 -33.31 0.72
C GLY A 94 -7.79 -32.19 -0.23
N ASN A 95 -8.75 -31.42 -0.75
CA ASN A 95 -8.46 -30.42 -1.79
C ASN A 95 -7.70 -29.21 -1.23
N ILE A 96 -6.48 -29.02 -1.70
CA ILE A 96 -5.59 -27.91 -1.34
C ILE A 96 -5.35 -27.05 -2.58
N GLU A 97 -5.43 -25.74 -2.42
CA GLU A 97 -5.03 -24.79 -3.46
C GLU A 97 -3.57 -24.45 -3.31
N ASP A 98 -2.82 -24.63 -4.39
CA ASP A 98 -1.43 -24.23 -4.43
C ASP A 98 -1.28 -22.72 -4.33
N TRP A 99 -0.47 -22.27 -3.37
CA TRP A 99 -0.08 -20.88 -3.29
C TRP A 99 0.78 -20.54 -4.49
N GLN A 100 0.38 -19.49 -5.19
CA GLN A 100 1.13 -18.93 -6.31
C GLN A 100 1.47 -17.48 -6.01
N PRO A 101 2.72 -17.05 -6.26
CA PRO A 101 3.01 -15.62 -6.27
C PRO A 101 2.20 -14.97 -7.39
N SER A 102 1.79 -13.73 -7.17
CA SER A 102 1.31 -12.90 -8.27
C SER A 102 2.47 -12.38 -9.09
N SER A 103 2.16 -11.59 -10.10
CA SER A 103 3.14 -10.93 -10.95
C SER A 103 2.97 -9.43 -10.88
N TYR A 104 4.09 -8.74 -10.75
CA TYR A 104 4.19 -7.34 -11.08
C TYR A 104 5.10 -7.20 -12.30
N ASP A 105 4.47 -6.98 -13.46
CA ASP A 105 5.12 -7.08 -14.77
C ASP A 105 5.80 -8.46 -14.94
N THR A 106 7.12 -8.52 -15.11
CA THR A 106 7.87 -9.79 -15.23
C THR A 106 8.33 -10.38 -13.90
N TYR A 107 8.16 -9.67 -12.79
CA TYR A 107 8.70 -10.08 -11.49
C TYR A 107 7.65 -10.77 -10.62
N PRO A 108 8.04 -11.79 -9.85
CA PRO A 108 7.15 -12.36 -8.85
C PRO A 108 6.81 -11.29 -7.80
N ALA A 109 5.56 -11.28 -7.39
CA ALA A 109 5.01 -10.40 -6.40
C ALA A 109 4.22 -11.20 -5.36
N ILE A 110 4.00 -10.58 -4.20
CA ILE A 110 3.21 -11.16 -3.11
C ILE A 110 2.14 -10.14 -2.74
N ASP A 111 0.89 -10.57 -2.86
CA ASP A 111 -0.27 -9.79 -2.43
C ASP A 111 -0.64 -10.12 -0.99
N PHE A 112 -0.82 -9.06 -0.21
CA PHE A 112 -1.38 -9.12 1.13
C PHE A 112 -2.76 -8.48 1.08
N ALA A 113 -3.77 -9.23 1.50
CA ALA A 113 -5.14 -8.77 1.51
C ALA A 113 -5.84 -9.22 2.78
N SER A 114 -6.17 -8.27 3.64
CA SER A 114 -6.88 -8.51 4.91
C SER A 114 -8.23 -7.81 4.87
N PRO A 115 -9.36 -8.54 4.79
CA PRO A 115 -10.68 -7.96 4.98
C PRO A 115 -10.74 -7.22 6.32
N TYR A 116 -11.33 -6.04 6.39
CA TYR A 116 -11.48 -5.34 7.67
C TYR A 116 -12.43 -6.07 8.62
N PHE A 117 -13.36 -6.85 8.05
CA PHE A 117 -14.43 -7.49 8.79
C PHE A 117 -14.54 -8.98 8.49
N VAL A 118 -15.00 -9.73 9.48
CA VAL A 118 -15.42 -11.13 9.34
C VAL A 118 -16.82 -11.31 9.91
N ARG A 119 -17.52 -12.37 9.49
CA ARG A 119 -18.80 -12.76 10.10
C ARG A 119 -18.54 -13.33 11.48
N GLY A 120 -19.16 -12.78 12.52
CA GLY A 120 -18.97 -13.23 13.91
C GLY A 120 -19.95 -12.57 14.86
N SER A 121 -20.08 -13.11 16.08
CA SER A 121 -20.95 -12.57 17.12
C SER A 121 -20.26 -11.44 17.89
N SER A 122 -20.94 -10.30 17.95
CA SER A 122 -20.79 -9.00 18.67
C SER A 122 -19.89 -8.84 19.93
N ALA A 123 -19.22 -9.87 20.46
CA ALA A 123 -18.48 -9.77 21.72
C ALA A 123 -17.02 -9.29 21.59
N ALA A 124 -16.50 -9.14 20.37
CA ALA A 124 -15.13 -8.68 20.13
C ALA A 124 -15.07 -7.14 20.07
N ASP A 125 -14.01 -6.58 20.63
CA ASP A 125 -13.66 -5.17 20.50
C ASP A 125 -13.70 -4.76 19.01
N MET A 126 -14.65 -3.88 18.69
CA MET A 126 -14.88 -3.38 17.33
C MET A 126 -14.02 -2.15 17.02
N SER A 127 -13.22 -1.68 17.97
CA SER A 127 -12.35 -0.53 17.76
C SER A 127 -11.16 -0.88 16.87
N PHE A 128 -10.94 -0.03 15.88
CA PHE A 128 -9.68 0.02 15.14
C PHE A 128 -8.82 1.11 15.76
N ALA A 129 -7.50 1.01 15.58
CA ALA A 129 -6.61 2.10 15.95
C ALA A 129 -7.02 3.41 15.24
N ASN A 130 -6.85 4.55 15.93
CA ASN A 130 -7.18 5.88 15.38
C ASN A 130 -6.44 6.19 14.07
N SER A 131 -5.26 5.58 13.85
CA SER A 131 -4.49 5.69 12.61
C SER A 131 -5.16 4.98 11.41
N ILE A 132 -6.11 4.10 11.66
CA ILE A 132 -6.83 3.26 10.68
C ILE A 132 -8.23 3.82 10.41
N ASP A 133 -8.98 4.12 11.49
CA ASP A 133 -10.36 4.60 11.44
C ASP A 133 -10.54 5.92 12.22
N PRO A 134 -9.90 7.02 11.79
CA PRO A 134 -9.91 8.29 12.53
C PRO A 134 -11.32 8.89 12.71
N GLU A 135 -12.25 8.56 11.83
CA GLU A 135 -13.62 9.06 11.84
C GLU A 135 -14.63 8.06 12.41
N GLY A 136 -14.19 6.88 12.88
CA GLY A 136 -15.10 5.84 13.38
C GLY A 136 -16.03 5.23 12.32
N THR A 137 -15.70 5.38 11.04
CA THR A 137 -16.50 4.92 9.91
C THR A 137 -16.55 3.39 9.83
N LEU A 138 -15.41 2.72 10.02
CA LEU A 138 -15.36 1.26 10.04
C LEU A 138 -16.16 0.72 11.22
N ALA A 139 -16.04 1.34 12.39
CA ALA A 139 -16.83 0.98 13.56
C ALA A 139 -18.34 1.12 13.30
N ALA A 140 -18.78 2.25 12.72
CA ALA A 140 -20.18 2.47 12.37
C ALA A 140 -20.71 1.42 11.35
N LYS A 141 -19.91 1.08 10.34
CA LYS A 141 -20.24 0.04 9.35
C LYS A 141 -20.31 -1.35 9.99
N ALA A 142 -19.43 -1.66 10.94
CA ALA A 142 -19.46 -2.94 11.67
C ALA A 142 -20.81 -3.16 12.37
N VAL A 143 -21.26 -2.14 13.11
CA VAL A 143 -22.56 -2.15 13.82
C VAL A 143 -23.72 -2.29 12.83
N LYS A 144 -23.76 -1.45 11.79
CA LYS A 144 -24.84 -1.46 10.79
C LYS A 144 -24.99 -2.82 10.10
N HIS A 145 -23.87 -3.46 9.76
CA HIS A 145 -23.86 -4.72 8.99
C HIS A 145 -23.73 -5.97 9.87
N LYS A 146 -23.70 -5.84 11.20
CA LYS A 146 -23.57 -6.94 12.16
C LYS A 146 -22.35 -7.83 11.85
N VAL A 147 -21.23 -7.20 11.56
CA VAL A 147 -19.93 -7.86 11.33
C VAL A 147 -18.95 -7.46 12.42
N VAL A 148 -17.90 -8.26 12.62
CA VAL A 148 -16.88 -8.00 13.64
C VAL A 148 -15.55 -7.66 12.98
N ARG A 149 -14.70 -6.90 13.69
CA ARG A 149 -13.33 -6.60 13.26
C ARG A 149 -12.55 -7.90 13.00
N ASN A 150 -11.84 -7.93 11.89
CA ASN A 150 -10.94 -9.02 11.58
C ASN A 150 -9.62 -8.83 12.36
N PRO A 151 -9.20 -9.79 13.20
CA PRO A 151 -7.95 -9.68 13.97
C PRO A 151 -6.68 -9.73 13.10
N ASN A 152 -6.81 -10.09 11.82
CA ASN A 152 -5.69 -10.20 10.87
C ASN A 152 -5.46 -8.90 10.06
N VAL A 153 -6.12 -7.79 10.41
CA VAL A 153 -5.86 -6.48 9.81
C VAL A 153 -4.50 -5.97 10.28
N LEU A 154 -3.70 -5.44 9.34
CA LEU A 154 -2.42 -4.84 9.66
C LEU A 154 -2.65 -3.45 10.24
N GLU A 155 -2.32 -3.30 11.52
CA GLU A 155 -2.47 -2.04 12.26
C GLU A 155 -1.14 -1.44 12.73
N GLN A 156 -0.06 -2.23 12.72
CA GLN A 156 1.25 -1.80 13.19
C GLN A 156 2.12 -1.32 12.02
N PHE A 157 2.37 -0.01 11.98
CA PHE A 157 3.19 0.64 10.98
C PHE A 157 4.36 1.36 11.63
N TYR A 158 5.55 1.11 11.11
CA TYR A 158 6.79 1.68 11.62
C TYR A 158 7.61 2.33 10.51
N GLU A 159 8.49 3.23 10.90
CA GLU A 159 9.58 3.75 10.08
C GLU A 159 10.90 3.43 10.77
N GLN A 160 11.84 2.90 9.98
CA GLN A 160 13.20 2.66 10.43
C GLN A 160 13.97 3.98 10.47
N GLY A 161 14.53 4.28 11.63
CA GLY A 161 15.52 5.33 11.84
C GLY A 161 16.87 4.74 12.24
N ILE A 162 17.93 5.52 12.05
CA ILE A 162 19.27 5.20 12.54
C ILE A 162 19.61 6.27 13.58
N LYS A 163 19.99 5.84 14.79
CA LYS A 163 20.55 6.71 15.82
C LYS A 163 22.01 6.37 15.99
N ASP A 164 22.87 7.37 15.82
CA ASP A 164 24.27 7.26 16.23
C ASP A 164 24.33 7.40 17.76
N MET A 165 24.84 6.38 18.43
CA MET A 165 25.27 6.42 19.84
C MET A 165 26.80 6.33 19.87
N GLU A 166 27.46 6.75 20.94
CA GLU A 166 28.94 6.73 21.10
C GLU A 166 29.56 5.43 20.54
N GLY A 167 30.12 5.51 19.34
CA GLY A 167 30.78 4.40 18.64
C GLY A 167 29.87 3.33 18.00
N SER A 168 28.54 3.41 18.07
CA SER A 168 27.64 2.40 17.48
C SER A 168 26.39 3.00 16.81
N ARG A 169 26.02 2.44 15.66
CA ARG A 169 24.75 2.74 14.99
C ARG A 169 23.66 1.82 15.48
N LYS A 170 22.64 2.37 16.15
CA LYS A 170 21.46 1.62 16.57
C LYS A 170 20.31 1.87 15.61
N THR A 171 19.75 0.78 15.09
CA THR A 171 18.50 0.83 14.33
C THR A 171 17.33 1.01 15.29
N THR A 172 16.46 1.98 15.02
CA THR A 172 15.24 2.25 15.80
C THR A 172 14.01 2.18 14.91
N TYR A 173 12.86 1.85 15.49
CA TYR A 173 11.58 1.84 14.79
C TYR A 173 10.64 2.81 15.49
N ALA A 174 10.14 3.79 14.75
CA ALA A 174 9.15 4.75 15.25
C ALA A 174 7.80 4.44 14.62
N GLU A 175 6.73 4.43 15.41
CA GLU A 175 5.38 4.21 14.90
C GLU A 175 4.98 5.36 13.96
N ILE A 176 4.28 5.02 12.87
CA ILE A 176 3.85 5.97 11.85
C ILE A 176 2.39 5.78 11.49
N SER A 177 1.74 6.84 11.01
CA SER A 177 0.47 6.69 10.32
C SER A 177 0.66 5.88 9.02
N PRO A 178 -0.26 4.96 8.66
CA PRO A 178 -0.21 4.25 7.40
C PRO A 178 -0.26 5.20 6.19
N SER A 179 -0.81 6.41 6.37
CA SER A 179 -0.76 7.52 5.40
C SER A 179 0.66 7.99 5.05
N ARG A 180 1.72 7.51 5.71
CA ARG A 180 3.12 7.79 5.35
C ARG A 180 3.73 6.72 4.42
N VAL A 181 3.00 5.64 4.15
CA VAL A 181 3.43 4.57 3.22
C VAL A 181 3.08 4.94 1.78
N ARG A 182 3.97 4.68 0.83
CA ARG A 182 3.79 5.00 -0.60
C ARG A 182 4.31 3.87 -1.48
N LYS A 183 3.78 3.78 -2.70
CA LYS A 183 4.35 2.96 -3.77
C LYS A 183 5.82 3.35 -4.00
N GLY A 184 6.68 2.35 -4.18
CA GLY A 184 8.12 2.51 -4.32
C GLY A 184 8.91 2.54 -3.00
N HIS A 185 8.25 2.60 -1.84
CA HIS A 185 8.96 2.42 -0.57
C HIS A 185 9.49 0.99 -0.45
N LEU A 186 10.72 0.86 0.04
CA LEU A 186 11.26 -0.41 0.51
C LEU A 186 10.73 -0.65 1.92
N ILE A 187 10.02 -1.76 2.09
CA ILE A 187 9.45 -2.14 3.37
C ILE A 187 9.98 -3.49 3.83
N ASP A 188 9.91 -3.71 5.13
CA ASP A 188 10.04 -5.00 5.77
C ASP A 188 8.70 -5.38 6.39
N ILE A 189 8.23 -6.58 6.10
CA ILE A 189 6.94 -7.09 6.56
C ILE A 189 7.20 -8.28 7.46
N THR A 190 6.63 -8.19 8.66
CA THR A 190 6.54 -9.29 9.60
C THR A 190 5.21 -9.99 9.39
N MET A 191 5.20 -11.32 9.23
CA MET A 191 4.01 -12.10 8.89
C MET A 191 3.98 -13.49 9.53
N GLU A 192 2.77 -14.04 9.64
CA GLU A 192 2.51 -15.43 10.01
C GLU A 192 1.96 -16.21 8.80
N PHE A 193 2.20 -17.51 8.77
CA PHE A 193 1.51 -18.42 7.85
C PHE A 193 0.33 -19.07 8.54
N LYS A 194 -0.81 -19.10 7.85
CA LYS A 194 -1.99 -19.83 8.28
C LYS A 194 -2.52 -20.68 7.15
N MET A 195 -3.02 -21.87 7.46
CA MET A 195 -3.80 -22.68 6.52
C MET A 195 -5.26 -22.62 6.94
N VAL A 196 -6.12 -22.18 6.02
CA VAL A 196 -7.54 -21.91 6.30
C VAL A 196 -8.43 -22.71 5.36
N LEU A 197 -9.51 -23.28 5.90
CA LEU A 197 -10.53 -23.93 5.08
C LEU A 197 -11.48 -22.88 4.51
N THR A 198 -11.52 -22.75 3.20
CA THR A 198 -12.45 -21.84 2.53
C THR A 198 -13.84 -22.46 2.36
N TYR A 199 -14.85 -21.62 2.06
CA TYR A 199 -16.22 -22.07 1.85
C TYR A 199 -16.37 -23.17 0.79
N GLY A 200 -15.49 -23.19 -0.22
CA GLY A 200 -15.46 -24.23 -1.26
C GLY A 200 -14.89 -25.58 -0.82
N GLN A 201 -14.64 -25.78 0.48
CA GLN A 201 -13.94 -26.95 1.02
C GLN A 201 -12.52 -27.12 0.44
N ILE A 202 -11.90 -26.00 0.09
CA ILE A 202 -10.54 -25.92 -0.41
C ILE A 202 -9.68 -25.28 0.68
N TRP A 203 -8.61 -25.96 1.06
CA TRP A 203 -7.62 -25.45 1.98
C TRP A 203 -6.67 -24.51 1.27
N LYS A 204 -6.39 -23.35 1.88
CA LYS A 204 -5.46 -22.37 1.34
C LYS A 204 -4.45 -21.96 2.39
N VAL A 205 -3.19 -21.83 1.98
CA VAL A 205 -2.19 -21.13 2.78
C VAL A 205 -2.29 -19.64 2.51
N ILE A 206 -2.47 -18.86 3.58
CA ILE A 206 -2.52 -17.41 3.57
C ILE A 206 -1.37 -16.83 4.38
N LEU A 207 -0.87 -15.69 3.93
CA LEU A 207 0.14 -14.91 4.62
C LEU A 207 -0.57 -13.78 5.36
N VAL A 208 -0.45 -13.76 6.68
CA VAL A 208 -1.08 -12.76 7.53
C VAL A 208 -0.05 -11.73 7.98
N PRO A 209 -0.10 -10.49 7.50
CA PRO A 209 0.82 -9.44 7.92
C PRO A 209 0.52 -9.03 9.37
N LYS A 210 1.56 -8.79 10.15
CA LYS A 210 1.51 -8.37 11.56
C LYS A 210 2.05 -6.98 11.79
N ALA A 211 3.16 -6.66 11.13
CA ALA A 211 3.77 -5.34 11.17
C ALA A 211 4.41 -5.00 9.83
N MET A 212 4.45 -3.72 9.50
CA MET A 212 5.16 -3.17 8.34
C MET A 212 6.12 -2.08 8.81
N ALA A 213 7.39 -2.17 8.42
CA ALA A 213 8.38 -1.15 8.65
C ALA A 213 8.87 -0.55 7.33
N VAL A 214 8.77 0.76 7.17
CA VAL A 214 9.39 1.48 6.05
C VAL A 214 10.88 1.58 6.32
N LEU A 215 11.69 0.91 5.50
CA LEU A 215 13.16 0.91 5.63
C LEU A 215 13.78 2.07 4.87
N LYS A 216 13.30 2.30 3.64
CA LYS A 216 13.76 3.41 2.79
C LYS A 216 12.58 4.05 2.07
N LYS A 217 12.58 5.38 2.08
CA LYS A 217 11.60 6.23 1.39
C LYS A 217 12.09 6.73 0.04
N THR A 218 13.41 6.81 -0.12
CA THR A 218 14.02 7.21 -1.39
C THR A 218 13.91 6.05 -2.37
N PHE A 219 13.68 6.40 -3.63
CA PHE A 219 13.65 5.42 -4.70
C PHE A 219 15.03 4.79 -4.85
N ASP A 220 15.10 3.47 -4.76
CA ASP A 220 16.32 2.74 -5.07
C ASP A 220 16.55 2.75 -6.59
N ASN A 221 17.81 2.78 -7.03
CA ASN A 221 18.18 2.70 -8.44
C ASN A 221 17.54 1.48 -9.12
N ALA A 222 17.34 0.38 -8.41
CA ALA A 222 16.62 -0.79 -8.93
C ALA A 222 15.15 -0.47 -9.26
N TYR A 223 14.44 0.21 -8.36
CA TYR A 223 13.05 0.62 -8.58
C TYR A 223 12.93 1.71 -9.65
N VAL A 224 13.84 2.69 -9.66
CA VAL A 224 13.86 3.75 -10.68
C VAL A 224 14.16 3.18 -12.06
N LYS A 225 15.23 2.38 -12.18
CA LYS A 225 15.61 1.70 -13.41
C LYS A 225 14.42 0.93 -13.96
N TRP A 226 13.77 0.12 -13.13
CA TRP A 226 12.60 -0.62 -13.55
C TRP A 226 11.45 0.30 -13.96
N ARG A 227 11.11 1.34 -13.19
CA ARG A 227 10.00 2.24 -13.55
C ARG A 227 10.23 2.92 -14.89
N ILE A 228 11.49 3.23 -15.23
CA ILE A 228 11.87 3.75 -16.55
C ILE A 228 11.71 2.67 -17.63
N GLU A 229 12.09 1.41 -17.35
CA GLU A 229 11.95 0.27 -18.27
C GLU A 229 10.49 -0.15 -18.51
N ASP A 230 9.62 -0.05 -17.49
CA ASP A 230 8.17 -0.26 -17.56
C ASP A 230 7.49 0.88 -18.33
N THR A 231 7.95 2.12 -18.12
CA THR A 231 7.53 3.30 -18.89
C THR A 231 8.26 3.39 -20.22
N LYS A 232 8.40 2.29 -20.97
CA LYS A 232 8.56 2.37 -22.44
C LYS A 232 7.38 3.18 -22.94
N MET A 233 7.58 4.49 -23.09
CA MET A 233 6.57 5.48 -23.41
C MET A 233 5.74 4.97 -24.59
N LYS A 234 4.56 4.42 -24.32
CA LYS A 234 3.51 4.42 -25.33
C LYS A 234 3.25 5.91 -25.55
N PRO A 235 3.45 6.45 -26.75
CA PRO A 235 3.17 7.85 -26.99
C PRO A 235 1.66 8.03 -26.83
N THR A 236 1.23 8.53 -25.68
CA THR A 236 -0.16 8.90 -25.47
C THR A 236 -0.41 10.07 -26.41
N LYS A 237 -1.21 9.82 -27.45
CA LYS A 237 -1.60 10.84 -28.43
C LYS A 237 -2.30 12.01 -27.71
N HIS A 238 -1.91 13.22 -28.11
CA HIS A 238 -2.41 14.54 -27.72
C HIS A 238 -2.27 14.96 -26.25
N TYR A 239 -1.06 15.42 -25.90
CA TYR A 239 -0.95 16.57 -25.01
C TYR A 239 -1.21 17.85 -25.81
N GLN A 240 -2.18 18.66 -25.39
CA GLN A 240 -2.13 20.08 -25.73
C GLN A 240 -0.86 20.63 -25.08
N THR A 241 0.07 21.10 -25.90
CA THR A 241 1.30 21.73 -25.44
C THR A 241 0.94 23.04 -24.77
N ILE A 242 0.73 23.04 -23.45
CA ILE A 242 0.89 24.26 -22.68
C ILE A 242 2.39 24.54 -22.74
N ALA A 243 2.77 25.52 -23.57
CA ALA A 243 4.13 26.01 -23.68
C ALA A 243 4.55 26.67 -22.35
N SER A 244 4.88 25.84 -21.36
CA SER A 244 5.54 26.30 -20.16
C SER A 244 6.99 26.60 -20.52
N LYS A 245 7.31 27.89 -20.69
CA LYS A 245 8.69 28.35 -20.80
C LYS A 245 9.41 27.92 -19.52
N ARG A 246 10.22 26.86 -19.61
CA ARG A 246 11.08 26.42 -18.50
C ARG A 246 11.99 27.60 -18.15
N LYS A 247 11.88 28.10 -16.93
CA LYS A 247 12.83 29.08 -16.40
C LYS A 247 14.14 28.33 -16.15
N ASN A 248 15.19 28.67 -16.89
CA ASN A 248 16.54 28.13 -16.67
C ASN A 248 17.06 28.70 -15.34
N MET A 249 17.07 27.89 -14.28
CA MET A 249 17.47 28.34 -12.94
C MET A 249 18.99 28.48 -12.74
N TYR A 250 19.80 28.03 -13.70
CA TYR A 250 21.26 28.03 -13.60
C TYR A 250 21.95 28.75 -14.77
N ALA A 251 21.22 29.62 -15.49
CA ALA A 251 21.78 30.45 -16.57
C ALA A 251 22.11 31.88 -16.13
N GLU A 252 21.98 32.18 -14.84
CA GLU A 252 22.53 33.42 -14.27
C GLU A 252 23.87 33.03 -13.65
N GLU A 253 24.96 33.44 -14.30
CA GLU A 253 26.28 33.43 -13.68
C GLU A 253 26.20 34.31 -12.43
N ASP A 254 26.58 33.76 -11.28
CA ASP A 254 26.66 34.50 -10.01
C ASP A 254 27.79 35.54 -10.12
N ASP A 255 27.49 36.69 -10.72
CA ASP A 255 28.40 37.83 -10.76
C ASP A 255 28.44 38.51 -9.39
N LEU A 256 29.39 38.05 -8.57
CA LEU A 256 29.90 38.77 -7.41
C LEU A 256 30.65 40.04 -7.88
N ALA A 257 29.95 41.17 -8.04
CA ALA A 257 30.47 42.51 -7.72
C ALA A 257 29.55 43.65 -8.21
N GLY A 258 29.37 44.67 -7.36
CA GLY A 258 29.35 46.05 -7.82
C GLY A 258 27.99 46.75 -7.82
N GLU A 259 27.78 47.57 -6.79
CA GLU A 259 26.77 48.63 -6.74
C GLU A 259 26.78 49.51 -8.00
N SER A 260 25.59 49.87 -8.49
CA SER A 260 25.09 51.26 -8.53
C SER A 260 24.26 51.63 -9.78
N ALA A 261 23.29 52.52 -9.50
CA ALA A 261 22.60 53.45 -10.41
C ALA A 261 21.53 52.90 -11.37
N GLY A 262 20.27 53.08 -10.96
CA GLY A 262 19.11 52.96 -11.83
C GLY A 262 18.90 54.15 -12.77
N ARG A 263 18.06 53.93 -13.79
CA ARG A 263 17.24 54.97 -14.43
C ARG A 263 16.12 54.34 -15.27
N TYR A 264 14.88 54.75 -14.97
CA TYR A 264 13.68 55.03 -15.82
C TYR A 264 13.62 54.39 -17.23
N GLN A 265 12.48 53.90 -17.77
CA GLN A 265 11.16 54.54 -17.82
C GLN A 265 10.07 53.60 -18.42
N LYS A 266 8.80 53.79 -17.99
CA LYS A 266 7.53 53.25 -18.55
C LYS A 266 7.23 53.74 -19.97
N VAL A 267 6.49 52.95 -20.78
CA VAL A 267 5.23 53.25 -21.55
C VAL A 267 4.71 51.89 -22.08
N SER A 268 3.57 51.28 -21.71
CA SER A 268 2.11 51.57 -21.86
C SER A 268 1.52 51.41 -23.29
N GLN A 269 0.26 50.93 -23.32
CA GLN A 269 -0.68 50.68 -24.44
C GLN A 269 -0.56 49.27 -25.06
N GLY A 270 -1.50 48.31 -24.90
CA GLY A 270 -2.98 48.40 -24.92
C GLY A 270 -3.44 48.41 -26.37
N GLY A 271 -4.32 47.57 -26.92
CA GLY A 271 -5.23 46.53 -26.44
C GLY A 271 -6.28 46.39 -27.56
N HIS A 272 -6.56 45.18 -28.07
CA HIS A 272 -7.68 44.96 -28.97
C HIS A 272 -8.29 43.58 -28.75
N VAL A 273 -9.53 43.60 -28.26
CA VAL A 273 -10.40 42.45 -28.03
C VAL A 273 -11.35 42.35 -29.21
N ARG A 274 -11.52 41.14 -29.74
CA ARG A 274 -12.61 40.74 -30.63
C ARG A 274 -13.76 40.21 -29.78
N GLU A 275 -15.00 40.35 -30.24
CA GLU A 275 -15.99 39.25 -30.33
C GLU A 275 -17.31 39.76 -30.94
N ASP A 276 -17.61 39.32 -32.18
CA ASP A 276 -18.60 38.27 -32.53
C ASP A 276 -20.07 38.33 -32.02
N PRO A 277 -21.01 37.56 -32.63
CA PRO A 277 -22.17 38.16 -33.30
C PRO A 277 -23.56 37.62 -32.87
N GLY A 278 -24.62 38.33 -33.28
CA GLY A 278 -25.82 37.72 -33.88
C GLY A 278 -27.10 37.57 -33.03
N GLN A 279 -28.22 37.80 -33.72
CA GLN A 279 -29.65 37.51 -33.41
C GLN A 279 -30.39 38.57 -32.55
N SER A 280 -31.63 38.96 -32.83
CA SER A 280 -32.67 38.52 -33.78
C SER A 280 -33.78 39.59 -33.93
N MET A 281 -34.62 39.38 -34.94
CA MET A 281 -35.86 40.06 -35.36
C MET A 281 -36.70 40.77 -34.29
N GLU A 282 -37.36 41.87 -34.68
CA GLU A 282 -38.82 41.94 -34.86
C GLU A 282 -39.22 43.26 -35.57
N GLY A 283 -40.20 43.16 -36.47
CA GLY A 283 -40.68 44.29 -37.27
C GLY A 283 -41.75 45.12 -36.56
N VAL A 284 -42.15 46.22 -37.21
CA VAL A 284 -43.52 46.65 -37.53
C VAL A 284 -43.46 48.11 -38.04
N SER A 285 -44.31 48.36 -39.04
CA SER A 285 -44.74 49.57 -39.77
C SER A 285 -44.63 50.94 -39.06
N GLU A 286 -44.71 52.11 -39.70
CA GLU A 286 -45.45 52.55 -40.88
C GLU A 286 -45.07 54.02 -41.21
N HIS A 287 -45.46 54.47 -42.42
CA HIS A 287 -45.42 55.82 -43.04
C HIS A 287 -44.18 56.22 -43.85
#